data_AF-A0A2E8WR41-F1
#
_entry.id   AF-A0A2E8WR41-F1
#
_cell.length_a   1.000
_cell.length_b   1.000
_cell.length_c   1.000
_cell.angle_alpha   90.00
_cell.angle_beta   90.00
_cell.angle_gamma   90.00
#
_symmetry.space_group_name_H-M   'P 1'
#
loop_
_entity.id
_entity.type
_entity.pdbx_description
1 polymer ?
#
loop_
_entity_poly.entity_id
_entity_poly.type
_entity_poly.pdbx_seq_one_letter_code
_entity_poly.pdbx_strand_id
1 'polypeptide(L)'
;MDLLLSEARPIPSHALIALFAIVLGGAQFLMTKGTMAHRWLGRIWVSAMFYVAISSFFIHELKVWGDFSPIHLLSTWTLFSLGYAIHLVRTERIKQHQRWMTSLYGLALIVTGAFTLVPGRVMHAVLF
;
A
#
# COMPACT_ATOMS: atom_id res chain seq x y z
N MET A 1 7.99 2.12 19.14
CA MET A 1 6.59 1.84 18.75
C MET A 1 5.62 2.83 19.41
N ASP A 2 5.89 3.27 20.63
CA ASP A 2 5.07 4.27 21.35
C ASP A 2 4.86 5.57 20.58
N LEU A 3 5.89 6.07 19.88
CA LEU A 3 5.78 7.25 19.01
C LEU A 3 4.68 7.10 17.96
N LEU A 4 4.71 6.00 17.19
CA LEU A 4 3.71 5.74 16.16
C LEU A 4 2.30 5.57 16.75
N LEU A 5 2.18 4.89 17.89
CA LEU A 5 0.88 4.63 18.53
C LEU A 5 0.25 5.90 19.13
N SER A 6 1.03 6.94 19.37
CA SER A 6 0.57 8.24 19.87
C SER A 6 0.04 9.19 18.77
N GLU A 7 0.24 8.86 17.50
CA GLU A 7 -0.19 9.69 16.37
C GLU A 7 -1.71 9.76 16.20
N ALA A 8 -2.16 10.80 15.50
CA ALA A 8 -3.56 10.98 15.13
C ALA A 8 -4.07 9.80 14.29
N ARG A 9 -5.29 9.36 14.57
CA ARG A 9 -5.92 8.30 13.78
C ARG A 9 -6.27 8.83 12.37
N PRO A 10 -6.05 8.04 11.29
CA PRO A 10 -5.70 6.61 11.28
C PRO A 10 -4.21 6.31 11.04
N ILE A 11 -3.28 7.25 11.29
CA ILE A 11 -1.84 7.09 10.99
C ILE A 11 -1.24 5.79 11.58
N PRO A 12 -1.49 5.42 12.86
CA PRO A 12 -0.87 4.22 13.42
C PRO A 12 -1.30 2.95 12.70
N SER A 13 -2.61 2.77 12.48
CA SER A 13 -3.14 1.56 11.83
C SER A 13 -2.81 1.52 10.34
N HIS A 14 -2.81 2.67 9.65
CA HIS A 14 -2.34 2.78 8.28
C HIS A 14 -0.91 2.27 8.14
N ALA A 15 0.01 2.77 8.96
CA ALA A 15 1.42 2.39 8.91
C ALA A 15 1.65 0.91 9.24
N LEU A 16 0.97 0.37 10.27
CA LEU A 16 1.09 -1.04 10.62
C LEU A 16 0.59 -1.97 9.50
N ILE A 17 -0.54 -1.65 8.88
CA ILE A 17 -1.08 -2.45 7.77
C ILE A 17 -0.21 -2.29 6.51
N ALA A 18 0.37 -1.11 6.27
CA ALA A 18 1.33 -0.91 5.18
C ALA A 18 2.60 -1.77 5.37
N LEU A 19 3.18 -1.79 6.57
CA LEU A 19 4.31 -2.67 6.90
C LEU A 19 3.96 -4.15 6.72
N PHE A 20 2.78 -4.56 7.18
CA PHE A 20 2.27 -5.90 6.94
C PHE A 20 2.15 -6.23 5.45
N ALA A 21 1.63 -5.29 4.64
CA ALA A 21 1.52 -5.44 3.19
C ALA A 21 2.90 -5.54 2.50
N ILE A 22 3.94 -4.86 3.01
CA ILE A 22 5.32 -4.97 2.50
C ILE A 22 5.83 -6.40 2.67
N VAL A 23 5.69 -6.96 3.88
CA VAL A 23 6.11 -8.33 4.20
C VAL A 23 5.33 -9.35 3.37
N LEU A 24 4.00 -9.23 3.32
CA LEU A 24 3.15 -10.13 2.54
C LEU A 24 3.47 -10.10 1.05
N GLY A 25 3.63 -8.91 0.46
CA GLY A 25 3.91 -8.79 -0.97
C GLY A 25 5.30 -9.33 -1.34
N GLY A 26 6.29 -9.10 -0.46
CA GLY A 26 7.63 -9.68 -0.61
C GLY A 26 7.59 -11.21 -0.58
N ALA A 27 6.89 -11.78 0.40
CA ALA A 27 6.67 -13.23 0.48
C ALA A 27 5.94 -13.76 -0.76
N GLN A 28 4.93 -13.04 -1.26
CA GLN A 28 4.14 -13.46 -2.43
C GLN A 28 4.96 -13.57 -3.72
N PHE A 29 6.02 -12.78 -3.87
CA PHE A 29 6.91 -12.87 -5.05
C PHE A 29 7.79 -14.12 -5.06
N LEU A 30 8.11 -14.67 -3.88
CA LEU A 30 8.88 -15.90 -3.74
C LEU A 30 8.04 -17.16 -4.00
N MET A 31 6.71 -17.02 -4.04
CA MET A 31 5.80 -18.15 -4.24
C MET A 31 5.65 -18.56 -5.70
N THR A 32 5.39 -19.86 -5.90
CA THR A 32 4.89 -20.37 -7.18
C THR A 32 3.56 -19.72 -7.52
N LYS A 33 3.57 -18.92 -8.60
CA LYS A 33 2.42 -18.12 -9.06
C LYS A 33 1.27 -19.03 -9.47
N GLY A 34 0.04 -18.62 -9.15
CA GLY A 34 -1.18 -19.33 -9.55
C GLY A 34 -1.62 -20.50 -8.65
N THR A 35 -0.80 -20.92 -7.68
CA THR A 35 -1.18 -21.89 -6.64
C THR A 35 -2.29 -21.35 -5.73
N MET A 36 -3.01 -22.23 -5.01
CA MET A 36 -4.02 -21.80 -4.03
C MET A 36 -3.42 -20.87 -2.97
N ALA A 37 -2.22 -21.19 -2.48
CA ALA A 37 -1.52 -20.37 -1.50
C ALA A 37 -1.21 -18.97 -2.05
N HIS A 38 -0.70 -18.87 -3.29
CA HIS A 38 -0.46 -17.57 -3.93
C HIS A 38 -1.74 -16.75 -4.08
N ARG A 39 -2.86 -17.39 -4.45
CA ARG A 39 -4.16 -16.72 -4.60
C ARG A 39 -4.70 -16.20 -3.27
N TRP A 40 -4.60 -16.98 -2.20
CA TRP A 40 -5.04 -16.55 -0.87
C TRP A 40 -4.19 -15.42 -0.31
N LEU A 41 -2.86 -15.54 -0.40
CA LEU A 41 -1.96 -14.47 0.01
C LEU A 41 -2.24 -13.18 -0.78
N GLY A 42 -2.46 -13.29 -2.08
CA GLY A 42 -2.84 -12.17 -2.95
C GLY A 42 -4.15 -11.50 -2.55
N ARG A 43 -5.16 -12.24 -2.11
CA ARG A 43 -6.41 -11.67 -1.59
C ARG A 43 -6.17 -10.89 -0.30
N ILE A 44 -5.38 -11.44 0.62
CA ILE A 44 -5.04 -10.77 1.88
C ILE A 44 -4.26 -9.47 1.59
N TRP A 45 -3.27 -9.54 0.70
CA TRP A 45 -2.48 -8.39 0.30
C TRP A 45 -3.34 -7.30 -0.36
N VAL A 46 -4.26 -7.66 -1.26
CA VAL A 46 -5.22 -6.73 -1.87
C VAL A 46 -6.09 -6.06 -0.82
N SER A 47 -6.61 -6.81 0.15
CA SER A 47 -7.41 -6.25 1.25
C SER A 47 -6.60 -5.27 2.12
N ALA A 48 -5.34 -5.60 2.41
CA ALA A 48 -4.45 -4.70 3.14
C ALA A 48 -4.19 -3.40 2.36
N MET A 49 -3.87 -3.50 1.07
CA MET A 49 -3.66 -2.33 0.20
C MET A 49 -4.92 -1.48 0.03
N PHE A 50 -6.10 -2.10 -0.02
CA PHE A 50 -7.37 -1.38 -0.05
C PHE A 50 -7.58 -0.56 1.24
N TYR A 51 -7.31 -1.16 2.41
CA TYR A 51 -7.35 -0.44 3.69
C TYR A 51 -6.34 0.71 3.75
N VAL A 52 -5.10 0.48 3.33
CA VAL A 52 -4.04 1.51 3.28
C VAL A 52 -4.47 2.67 2.38
N ALA A 53 -4.97 2.39 1.18
CA ALA A 53 -5.42 3.43 0.27
C ALA A 53 -6.61 4.23 0.84
N ILE A 54 -7.63 3.57 1.41
CA ILE A 54 -8.78 4.27 2.01
C ILE A 54 -8.37 5.11 3.22
N SER A 55 -7.61 4.53 4.16
CA SER A 55 -7.20 5.23 5.37
C SER A 55 -6.34 6.47 5.07
N SER A 56 -5.59 6.48 3.97
CA SER A 56 -4.79 7.63 3.57
C SER A 56 -5.61 8.88 3.20
N PHE A 57 -6.87 8.74 2.80
CA PHE A 57 -7.75 9.89 2.53
C PHE A 57 -8.07 10.70 3.80
N PHE A 58 -7.77 10.14 4.98
CA PHE A 58 -7.94 10.80 6.27
C PHE A 58 -6.63 11.36 6.81
N ILE A 59 -5.50 11.20 6.09
CA ILE A 59 -4.17 11.66 6.51
C ILE A 59 -3.84 12.96 5.77
N HIS A 60 -3.77 14.07 6.51
CA HIS A 60 -3.69 15.43 5.95
C HIS A 60 -2.39 16.15 6.30
N GLU A 61 -1.27 15.45 6.43
CA GLU A 61 0.01 16.02 6.88
C GLU A 61 0.68 16.94 5.84
N LEU A 62 0.48 16.69 4.55
CA LEU A 62 1.22 17.37 3.47
C LEU A 62 0.60 18.70 3.02
N LYS A 63 -0.71 18.88 3.21
CA LYS A 63 -1.51 20.07 2.88
C LYS A 63 -1.03 20.93 1.70
N VAL A 64 -0.67 20.31 0.57
CA VAL A 64 -0.08 21.01 -0.59
C VAL A 64 -1.15 21.83 -1.32
N TRP A 65 -2.39 21.33 -1.36
CA TRP A 65 -3.54 21.97 -2.00
C TRP A 65 -4.73 21.98 -1.04
N GLY A 66 -4.70 22.91 -0.08
CA GLY A 66 -5.64 22.89 1.05
C GLY A 66 -5.40 21.63 1.88
N ASP A 67 -6.44 20.88 2.19
CA ASP A 67 -6.29 19.61 2.90
C ASP A 67 -5.74 18.49 1.97
N PHE A 68 -5.89 18.60 0.65
CA PHE A 68 -5.42 17.58 -0.27
C PHE A 68 -3.91 17.63 -0.54
N SER A 69 -3.36 16.48 -0.93
CA SER A 69 -1.93 16.31 -1.23
C SER A 69 -1.70 15.16 -2.20
N PRO A 70 -0.48 14.99 -2.78
CA PRO A 70 -0.21 13.95 -3.77
C PRO A 70 -0.57 12.53 -3.33
N ILE A 71 -0.57 12.25 -2.02
CA ILE A 71 -0.99 10.95 -1.46
C ILE A 71 -2.45 10.62 -1.80
N HIS A 72 -3.34 11.61 -1.88
CA HIS A 72 -4.75 11.39 -2.20
C HIS A 72 -4.94 10.95 -3.65
N LEU A 73 -4.20 11.58 -4.57
CA LEU A 73 -4.16 11.18 -5.98
C LEU A 73 -3.59 9.76 -6.12
N LEU A 74 -2.50 9.48 -5.41
CA LEU A 74 -1.88 8.15 -5.39
C LEU A 74 -2.84 7.08 -4.85
N SER A 75 -3.64 7.41 -3.85
CA SER A 75 -4.61 6.48 -3.26
C SER A 75 -5.81 6.22 -4.15
N THR A 76 -6.34 7.25 -4.82
CA THR A 76 -7.33 7.06 -5.90
C THR A 76 -6.77 6.15 -6.99
N TRP A 77 -5.54 6.42 -7.43
CA TRP A 77 -4.86 5.61 -8.43
C TRP A 77 -4.64 4.16 -7.97
N THR A 78 -4.27 3.96 -6.70
CA THR A 78 -4.08 2.63 -6.09
C THR A 78 -5.38 1.84 -6.08
N LEU A 79 -6.49 2.45 -5.65
CA LEU A 79 -7.81 1.80 -5.65
C LEU A 79 -8.25 1.40 -7.05
N PHE A 80 -8.11 2.30 -8.03
CA PHE A 80 -8.38 2.00 -9.44
C PHE A 80 -7.53 0.83 -9.94
N SER A 81 -6.22 0.89 -9.68
CA SER A 81 -5.25 -0.13 -10.10
C SER A 81 -5.55 -1.50 -9.50
N LEU A 82 -5.96 -1.58 -8.23
CA LEU A 82 -6.38 -2.82 -7.59
C LEU A 82 -7.59 -3.42 -8.30
N GLY A 83 -8.63 -2.61 -8.53
CA GLY A 83 -9.84 -3.05 -9.24
C GLY A 83 -9.52 -3.54 -10.66
N TYR A 84 -8.68 -2.79 -11.38
CA TYR A 84 -8.26 -3.14 -12.73
C TYR A 84 -7.40 -4.42 -12.75
N ALA A 85 -6.44 -4.57 -11.82
CA ALA A 85 -5.61 -5.77 -11.71
C ALA A 85 -6.46 -7.02 -11.38
N ILE A 86 -7.51 -6.89 -10.57
CA ILE A 86 -8.47 -7.97 -10.31
C ILE A 86 -9.28 -8.30 -11.57
N HIS A 87 -9.74 -7.29 -12.31
CA HIS A 87 -10.43 -7.51 -13.59
C HIS A 87 -9.53 -8.25 -14.59
N LEU A 88 -8.25 -7.91 -14.68
CA LEU A 88 -7.28 -8.56 -15.57
C LEU A 88 -7.09 -10.05 -15.25
N VAL A 89 -7.00 -10.44 -13.97
CA VAL A 89 -6.88 -11.87 -13.62
C VAL A 89 -8.18 -12.63 -13.88
N ARG A 90 -9.34 -11.99 -13.72
CA ARG A 90 -10.66 -12.60 -14.02
C ARG A 90 -10.90 -12.78 -15.52
N THR A 91 -10.26 -11.98 -16.36
CA THR A 91 -10.31 -12.07 -17.83
C THR A 91 -9.10 -12.81 -18.41
N GLU A 92 -8.39 -13.59 -17.58
CA GLU A 92 -7.24 -14.41 -17.95
C GLU A 92 -6.03 -13.64 -18.54
N ARG A 93 -6.00 -12.31 -18.36
CA ARG A 93 -4.90 -11.43 -18.78
C ARG A 93 -3.76 -11.43 -17.76
N ILE A 94 -3.17 -12.61 -17.50
CA ILE A 94 -2.23 -12.86 -16.40
C ILE A 94 -0.97 -11.98 -16.47
N LYS A 95 -0.36 -11.82 -17.65
CA LYS A 95 0.84 -10.98 -17.82
C LYS A 95 0.58 -9.53 -17.42
N GLN A 96 -0.60 -9.00 -17.73
CA GLN A 96 -0.99 -7.65 -17.35
C GLN A 96 -1.26 -7.57 -15.86
N HIS A 97 -2.04 -8.51 -15.29
CA HIS A 97 -2.26 -8.59 -13.85
C HIS A 97 -0.94 -8.56 -13.06
N GLN A 98 0.04 -9.36 -13.48
CA GLN A 98 1.36 -9.40 -12.85
C GLN A 98 2.05 -8.03 -12.89
N ARG A 99 2.09 -7.36 -14.05
CA ARG A 99 2.70 -6.03 -14.20
C ARG A 99 2.05 -4.98 -13.29
N TRP A 100 0.71 -4.98 -13.20
CA TRP A 100 -0.01 -4.05 -12.33
C TRP A 100 0.26 -4.34 -10.85
N MET A 101 0.23 -5.60 -10.44
CA MET A 101 0.53 -5.99 -9.04
C MET A 101 1.98 -5.69 -8.65
N THR A 102 2.95 -5.97 -9.51
CA THR A 102 4.37 -5.62 -9.24
C THR A 102 4.58 -4.12 -9.20
N SER A 103 3.91 -3.37 -10.07
CA SER A 103 4.01 -1.90 -10.08
C SER A 103 3.40 -1.28 -8.83
N LEU A 104 2.26 -1.80 -8.35
CA LEU A 104 1.65 -1.36 -7.09
C LEU A 104 2.57 -1.63 -5.90
N TYR A 105 3.19 -2.82 -5.83
CA TYR A 105 4.14 -3.11 -4.77
C TYR A 105 5.36 -2.17 -4.81
N GLY A 106 6.01 -2.03 -5.97
CA GLY A 106 7.21 -1.20 -6.09
C GLY A 106 6.93 0.29 -5.91
N LEU A 107 5.97 0.84 -6.66
CA LEU A 107 5.74 2.29 -6.71
C LEU A 107 4.81 2.76 -5.60
N ALA A 108 3.65 2.13 -5.44
CA ALA A 108 2.64 2.62 -4.49
C ALA A 108 2.98 2.27 -3.04
N LEU A 109 3.70 1.16 -2.80
CA LEU A 109 4.03 0.70 -1.46
C LEU A 109 5.49 0.98 -1.06
N ILE A 110 6.48 0.48 -1.81
CA ILE A 110 7.90 0.64 -1.42
C ILE A 110 8.38 2.09 -1.57
N VAL A 111 8.20 2.70 -2.75
CA VAL A 111 8.64 4.09 -2.99
C VAL A 111 7.90 5.06 -2.07
N THR A 112 6.58 4.94 -1.93
CA THR A 112 5.80 5.76 -0.99
C THR A 112 6.21 5.55 0.45
N GLY A 113 6.46 4.29 0.85
CA GLY A 113 6.97 3.96 2.18
C GLY A 113 8.32 4.65 2.45
N ALA A 114 9.23 4.67 1.47
CA ALA A 114 10.49 5.39 1.60
C ALA A 114 10.30 6.90 1.78
N PHE A 115 9.30 7.53 1.13
CA PHE A 115 8.98 8.94 1.37
C PHE A 115 8.49 9.23 2.80
N THR A 116 8.00 8.23 3.53
CA THR A 116 7.68 8.40 4.96
C THR A 116 8.93 8.51 5.84
N LEU A 117 10.11 8.18 5.31
CA LEU A 117 11.40 8.28 6.01
C LEU A 117 12.10 9.62 5.77
N VAL A 118 11.45 10.59 5.14
CA VAL A 118 11.99 11.96 5.08
C VAL A 118 11.99 12.56 6.49
N PRO A 119 13.05 13.28 6.92
CA PRO A 119 13.09 13.93 8.23
C PRO A 119 11.87 14.82 8.47
N GLY A 120 11.35 14.79 9.70
CA GLY A 120 10.10 15.48 10.08
C GLY A 120 8.83 14.63 9.93
N ARG A 121 8.95 13.36 9.54
CA ARG A 121 7.85 12.38 9.54
C ARG A 121 7.95 11.43 10.72
N VAL A 122 6.80 10.93 11.20
CA VAL A 122 6.75 9.95 12.30
C VAL A 122 7.61 8.70 12.02
N MET A 123 7.56 8.15 10.81
CA MET A 123 8.31 6.92 10.50
C MET A 123 9.83 7.12 10.48
N HIS A 124 10.32 8.32 10.16
CA HIS A 124 11.73 8.66 10.35
C HIS A 124 12.10 8.60 11.84
N ALA A 125 11.33 9.27 12.72
CA ALA A 125 11.58 9.28 14.17
C ALA A 125 11.42 7.91 14.84
N VAL A 126 10.66 7.00 14.23
CA VAL A 126 10.53 5.60 14.71
C VAL A 126 11.78 4.77 14.39
N LEU A 127 12.53 5.10 13.34
CA LEU A 127 13.67 4.31 12.84
C LEU A 127 15.05 4.92 13.13
N PHE A 128 15.15 6.24 13.29
CA PHE A 128 16.40 7.00 13.47
C PHE A 128 16.27 7.97 14.64
#